data_AF-A0A2S9G0C4-F1
#
_entry.id   AF-A0A2S9G0C4-F1
#
_cell.length_a   1.000
_cell.length_b   1.000
_cell.length_c   1.000
_cell.angle_alpha   90.00
_cell.angle_beta   90.00
_cell.angle_gamma   90.00
#
_symmetry.space_group_name_H-M   'P 1'
#
loop_
_entity.id
_entity.type
_entity.pdbx_description
1 polymer ?
#
loop_
_entity_poly.entity_id
_entity_poly.type
_entity_poly.pdbx_seq_one_letter_code
_entity_poly.pdbx_strand_id
1 'polypeptide(L)' 'MPSTTEQRSFDAIVVGAGFSGLYALHRLRELGLRVAVLERAHNVGGTWLFNRYPGARCDIESIEYSYSFSEAVQQEWVW' A
#
# COMPACT_ATOMS: atom_id res chain seq x y z
N MET A 1 23.29 30.74 -2.62
CA MET A 1 21.83 30.94 -2.48
C MET A 1 21.27 29.64 -1.91
N PRO A 2 20.82 29.57 -0.64
CA PRO A 2 20.15 28.38 -0.17
C PRO A 2 18.79 28.31 -0.87
N SER A 3 18.54 27.22 -1.61
CA SER A 3 17.26 26.92 -2.23
C SER A 3 16.20 26.82 -1.14
N THR A 4 15.15 27.63 -1.22
CA THR A 4 13.97 27.52 -0.36
C THR A 4 13.36 26.14 -0.61
N THR A 5 13.57 25.21 0.32
CA THR A 5 12.88 23.92 0.30
C THR A 5 11.39 24.22 0.46
N GLU A 6 10.62 24.11 -0.61
CA GLU A 6 9.17 24.26 -0.54
C GLU A 6 8.64 23.25 0.48
N GLN A 7 8.09 23.77 1.57
CA GLN A 7 7.64 22.95 2.69
C GLN A 7 6.35 22.27 2.28
N ARG A 8 6.48 21.03 1.83
CA ARG A 8 5.38 20.21 1.39
C ARG A 8 4.47 19.85 2.59
N SER A 9 3.30 20.50 2.70
CA SER A 9 2.23 20.17 3.67
C SER A 9 1.43 18.91 3.28
N PHE A 10 1.28 17.94 4.18
CA PHE A 10 0.44 16.75 3.94
C PHE A 10 -0.70 16.71 4.93
N ASP A 11 -1.87 16.25 4.50
CA ASP A 11 -3.04 16.06 5.38
C ASP A 11 -2.91 14.79 6.22
N ALA A 12 -2.21 13.78 5.68
CA ALA A 12 -1.89 12.54 6.39
C ALA A 12 -0.55 11.95 5.94
N ILE A 13 0.10 11.26 6.88
CA ILE A 13 1.27 10.41 6.62
C ILE A 13 0.93 8.99 7.06
N VAL A 14 1.06 8.04 6.13
CA VAL A 14 0.89 6.61 6.41
C VAL A 14 2.26 5.97 6.53
N VAL A 15 2.47 5.15 7.55
CA VAL A 15 3.73 4.42 7.75
C VAL A 15 3.53 2.96 7.39
N GLY A 16 4.28 2.48 6.39
CA GLY A 16 4.21 1.14 5.82
C GLY A 16 3.40 1.06 4.53
N ALA A 17 3.93 0.34 3.53
CA ALA A 17 3.34 0.08 2.23
C ALA A 17 2.99 -1.42 2.04
N GLY A 18 2.45 -2.04 3.08
CA GLY A 18 1.74 -3.32 2.97
C GLY A 18 0.27 -3.14 2.61
N PHE A 19 -0.52 -4.21 2.74
CA PHE A 19 -1.96 -4.21 2.40
C PHE A 19 -2.74 -3.04 3.03
N SER A 20 -2.56 -2.78 4.33
CA SER A 20 -3.28 -1.70 5.01
C SER A 20 -2.86 -0.31 4.49
N GLY A 21 -1.56 -0.10 4.30
CA GLY A 21 -1.02 1.20 3.92
C GLY A 21 -1.35 1.61 2.48
N LEU A 22 -1.33 0.64 1.56
CA LEU A 22 -1.74 0.87 0.17
C LEU A 22 -3.23 1.21 0.06
N TYR A 23 -4.08 0.51 0.80
CA TYR A 23 -5.51 0.79 0.79
C TYR A 23 -5.83 2.13 1.48
N ALA A 24 -5.14 2.47 2.58
CA ALA A 24 -5.25 3.78 3.20
C ALA A 24 -4.84 4.91 2.23
N LEU A 25 -3.71 4.76 1.53
CA LEU A 25 -3.29 5.73 0.51
C LEU A 25 -4.34 5.89 -0.58
N HIS A 26 -4.85 4.78 -1.11
CA HIS A 26 -5.87 4.78 -2.15
C HIS A 26 -7.12 5.54 -1.68
N ARG A 27 -7.68 5.18 -0.52
CA ARG A 27 -8.90 5.81 0.01
C ARG A 27 -8.72 7.27 0.39
N LEU A 28 -7.62 7.64 1.01
CA LEU A 28 -7.39 9.05 1.38
C LEU A 28 -7.21 9.92 0.13
N ARG A 29 -6.63 9.39 -0.95
CA ARG A 29 -6.57 10.08 -2.25
C ARG A 29 -7.94 10.23 -2.89
N GLU A 30 -8.82 9.24 -2.79
CA GLU A 30 -10.22 9.37 -3.25
C GLU A 30 -10.98 10.46 -2.50
N LEU A 31 -10.63 10.70 -1.23
CA LEU A 31 -11.17 11.81 -0.43
C LEU A 31 -10.55 13.18 -0.77
N GLY A 32 -9.66 13.25 -1.75
CA GLY A 32 -8.98 14.48 -2.16
C GLY A 32 -7.86 14.93 -1.21
N LEU A 33 -7.46 14.09 -0.26
CA LEU A 33 -6.42 14.41 0.70
C LEU A 33 -5.03 14.22 0.10
N ARG A 34 -4.12 15.12 0.46
CA ARG A 34 -2.72 15.06 0.09
C ARG A 34 -1.96 14.17 1.07
N VAL A 35 -1.72 12.94 0.66
CA VAL A 35 -1.12 11.89 1.52
C VAL A 35 0.22 11.40 0.98
N ALA A 36 1.15 11.12 1.90
CA ALA A 36 2.38 10.40 1.62
C ALA A 36 2.44 9.08 2.40
N VAL A 37 3.06 8.07 1.80
CA VAL A 37 3.40 6.81 2.47
C VAL A 37 4.91 6.76 2.66
N LEU A 38 5.34 6.42 3.88
CA LEU A 38 6.74 6.16 4.19
C LEU A 38 6.91 4.65 4.38
N GLU A 39 7.73 4.03 3.54
CA GLU A 39 8.08 2.61 3.63
C GLU A 39 9.60 2.50 3.77
N ARG A 40 10.05 1.65 4.70
CA ARG A 40 11.47 1.36 4.90
C ARG A 40 11.99 0.43 3.82
N ALA A 41 11.16 -0.52 3.39
CA ALA A 41 11.48 -1.46 2.34
C ALA A 41 11.69 -0.74 1.00
N HIS A 42 12.44 -1.39 0.12
CA HIS A 42 12.71 -0.88 -1.22
C HIS A 42 11.49 -0.98 -2.17
N ASN A 43 10.42 -1.65 -1.75
CA ASN A 43 9.21 -1.85 -2.54
C ASN A 43 7.99 -2.06 -1.62
N VAL A 44 6.81 -2.18 -2.22
CA VAL A 44 5.55 -2.47 -1.52
C VAL A 44 5.42 -3.97 -1.20
N GLY A 45 4.52 -4.30 -0.27
CA GLY A 45 4.12 -5.69 0.03
C GLY A 45 4.14 -6.05 1.51
N GLY A 46 4.80 -5.24 2.35
CA GLY A 46 4.86 -5.46 3.80
C GLY A 46 5.37 -6.87 4.14
N THR A 47 4.59 -7.64 4.90
CA THR A 47 4.91 -9.02 5.27
C THR A 47 5.30 -9.87 4.07
N TRP A 48 4.61 -9.75 2.94
CA TRP A 48 4.86 -10.54 1.73
C TRP A 48 6.13 -10.15 0.97
N LEU A 49 6.65 -8.94 1.22
CA LEU A 49 7.94 -8.52 0.66
C LEU A 49 9.11 -9.12 1.46
N PHE A 50 9.03 -9.09 2.79
CA PHE A 50 10.11 -9.55 3.66
C PHE A 50 10.14 -11.06 3.84
N ASN A 51 8.99 -11.73 3.90
CA ASN A 51 8.91 -13.15 4.17
C ASN A 51 8.89 -13.95 2.87
N ARG A 52 10.08 -14.35 2.43
CA ARG A 52 10.30 -15.17 1.21
C ARG A 52 10.98 -16.51 1.50
N TYR A 53 10.78 -17.04 2.71
CA TYR A 53 11.28 -18.36 3.07
C TYR A 53 10.48 -19.46 2.34
N PRO A 54 11.07 -20.64 2.09
CA PRO A 54 10.38 -21.73 1.42
C PRO A 54 9.10 -22.16 2.15
N GLY A 55 7.98 -22.23 1.43
CA GLY A 55 6.68 -22.63 1.98
C GLY A 55 5.86 -21.51 2.64
N ALA A 56 6.33 -20.25 2.58
CA ALA A 56 5.53 -19.09 2.97
C ALA A 56 4.21 -19.05 2.18
N ARG A 57 3.09 -19.00 2.90
CA ARG A 57 1.72 -19.01 2.34
C ARG A 57 0.76 -18.31 3.27
N CYS A 58 -0.44 -18.00 2.77
CA CYS A 58 -1.56 -17.60 3.61
C CYS A 58 -2.29 -18.84 4.14
N ASP A 59 -2.98 -18.69 5.27
CA ASP A 59 -3.78 -19.76 5.89
C ASP A 59 -5.28 -19.64 5.57
N ILE A 60 -5.67 -18.73 4.68
CA ILE A 60 -7.03 -18.59 4.17
C ILE A 60 -7.02 -18.68 2.64
N GLU A 61 -8.19 -18.90 2.05
CA GLU A 61 -8.36 -19.03 0.60
C GLU A 61 -7.96 -17.73 -0.12
N SER A 62 -7.33 -17.87 -1.29
CA SER A 62 -6.84 -16.75 -2.09
C SER A 62 -7.94 -15.73 -2.44
N ILE A 63 -9.17 -16.21 -2.66
CA ILE A 63 -10.33 -15.37 -2.96
C ILE A 63 -10.67 -14.46 -1.77
N GLU A 64 -10.54 -14.97 -0.55
CA GLU A 64 -10.81 -14.22 0.68
C GLU A 64 -9.66 -13.28 1.05
N TYR A 65 -8.41 -13.66 0.74
CA TYR A 65 -7.22 -12.84 0.99
C TYR A 65 -6.91 -11.89 -0.17
N SER A 66 -7.91 -11.12 -0.60
CA SER A 66 -7.80 -10.19 -1.72
C SER A 66 -8.46 -8.84 -1.43
N TYR A 67 -8.19 -7.84 -2.27
CA TYR A 67 -8.90 -6.57 -2.19
C TYR A 67 -10.27 -6.64 -2.87
N SER A 68 -11.30 -6.17 -2.17
CA SER A 68 -12.67 -6.10 -2.70
C SER A 68 -13.13 -4.70 -3.14
N PHE A 69 -12.27 -3.67 -2.99
CA PHE A 69 -12.67 -2.28 -3.29
C PHE A 69 -12.75 -1.95 -4.77
N SER A 70 -12.10 -2.74 -5.63
CA SER A 70 -12.02 -2.51 -7.08
C SER A 70 -12.50 -3.75 -7.82
N GLU A 71 -13.53 -3.57 -8.65
CA GLU A 71 -14.04 -4.63 -9.52
C GLU A 71 -13.02 -5.00 -10.60
N ALA A 72 -12.33 -4.02 -11.17
CA ALA A 72 -11.27 -4.26 -12.15
C ALA A 72 -10.16 -5.17 -11.57
N VAL A 73 -9.67 -4.88 -10.37
CA VAL A 73 -8.66 -5.73 -9.69
C VAL A 73 -9.19 -7.15 -9.48
N GLN A 74 -10.46 -7.31 -9.11
CA GLN A 74 -11.05 -8.63 -8.91
C GLN A 74 -11.19 -9.44 -10.20
N GLN A 75 -11.48 -8.79 -11.33
CA GLN A 75 -11.71 -9.47 -12.61
C GLN A 75 -10.43 -9.68 -13.43
N GLU A 76 -9.43 -8.81 -13.28
CA GLU A 76 -8.16 -8.89 -14.02
C GLU A 76 -7.18 -9.89 -13.40
N TRP A 77 -7.28 -10.14 -12.09
CA TRP A 77 -6.35 -11.01 -11.39
C TRP A 77 -6.73 -12.49 -11.52
N VAL A 78 -5.78 -13.29 -12.04
CA VAL A 78 -5.91 -14.75 -12.13
C VAL A 78 -5.11 -15.37 -10.98
N TRP A 79 -5.82 -16.03 -10.06
CA TRP A 79 -5.26 -16.70 -8.88
C TRP A 79 -4.62 -18.05 -9.19
#